data_AF-A0A7L9K4Q0-F1
#
_entry.id   AF-A0A7L9K4Q0-F1
#
_cell.length_a   1.000
_cell.length_b   1.000
_cell.length_c   1.000
_cell.angle_alpha   90.00
_cell.angle_beta   90.00
_cell.angle_gamma   90.00
#
_symmetry.space_group_name_H-M   'P 1'
#
loop_
_entity.id
_entity.type
_entity.pdbx_description
1 polymer ?
#
loop_
_entity_poly.entity_id
_entity_poly.type
_entity_poly.pdbx_seq_one_letter_code
_entity_poly.pdbx_strand_id
1 'polypeptide(L)'
;QKILDKGDIYKGFYSGWYSLRDEMYCGDDEVYKGEDGQHYNAQKNPVQWMEEESYFFRLSAYQDKLLAYYDSHPEFILPLERRNEIVSFVKSGLKDLSISRKTFDWGI
;
A
#
# COMPACT_ATOMS: atom_id res chain seq x y z
N GLN A 1 2.82 3.68 20.50
CA GLN A 1 2.16 4.69 21.37
C GLN A 1 2.15 6.09 20.77
N LYS A 2 3.28 6.82 20.66
CA LYS A 2 3.28 8.23 20.19
C LYS A 2 2.49 8.54 18.90
N ILE A 3 2.61 7.68 17.87
CA ILE A 3 1.91 7.88 16.58
C ILE A 3 0.40 7.61 16.74
N LEU A 4 0.01 6.67 17.60
CA LEU A 4 -1.38 6.43 17.97
C LEU A 4 -1.96 7.63 18.73
N ASP A 5 -1.22 8.16 19.71
CA ASP A 5 -1.64 9.33 20.50
C ASP A 5 -1.83 10.59 19.64
N LYS A 6 -1.09 10.67 18.52
CA LYS A 6 -1.22 11.73 17.51
C LYS A 6 -2.47 11.57 16.61
N GLY A 7 -3.13 10.41 16.64
CA GLY A 7 -4.29 10.10 15.81
C GLY A 7 -3.98 9.57 14.41
N ASP A 8 -2.71 9.23 14.15
CA ASP A 8 -2.26 8.76 12.84
C ASP A 8 -2.37 7.22 12.68
N ILE A 9 -2.88 6.53 13.69
CA ILE A 9 -3.17 5.09 13.62
C ILE A 9 -4.67 4.86 13.81
N TYR A 10 -5.27 4.04 12.95
CA TYR A 10 -6.67 3.64 13.05
C TYR A 10 -6.85 2.16 12.66
N LYS A 11 -7.97 1.55 13.05
CA LYS A 11 -8.31 0.18 12.66
C LYS A 11 -9.17 0.20 11.39
N GLY A 12 -8.91 -0.70 10.47
CA GLY A 12 -9.68 -0.84 9.23
C GLY A 12 -9.52 -2.22 8.62
N PHE A 13 -9.91 -2.34 7.36
CA PHE A 13 -9.75 -3.55 6.57
C PHE A 13 -8.85 -3.27 5.38
N TYR A 14 -7.88 -4.15 5.17
CA TYR A 14 -7.11 -4.20 3.94
C TYR A 14 -7.80 -5.21 3.03
N SER A 15 -8.42 -4.70 1.97
CA SER A 15 -9.19 -5.50 1.03
C SER A 15 -8.68 -5.33 -0.40
N GLY A 16 -8.66 -6.41 -1.17
CA GLY A 16 -8.34 -6.35 -2.58
C GLY A 16 -8.29 -7.72 -3.23
N TRP A 17 -8.20 -7.72 -4.55
CA TRP A 17 -7.96 -8.93 -5.32
C TRP A 17 -6.53 -9.42 -5.08
N TYR A 18 -6.39 -10.67 -4.71
CA TYR A 18 -5.11 -11.29 -4.40
C TYR A 18 -4.88 -12.54 -5.25
N SER A 19 -3.75 -12.58 -5.95
CA SER A 19 -3.27 -13.78 -6.63
C SER A 19 -2.41 -14.59 -5.66
N LEU A 20 -2.89 -15.77 -5.27
CA LEU A 20 -2.07 -16.72 -4.48
C LEU A 20 -0.84 -17.20 -5.27
N ARG A 21 -0.93 -17.24 -6.60
CA ARG A 21 0.15 -17.73 -7.46
C ARG A 21 1.29 -16.72 -7.59
N ASP A 22 0.94 -15.45 -7.60
CA ASP A 22 1.90 -14.35 -7.78
C ASP A 22 2.29 -13.68 -6.45
N GLU A 23 1.65 -14.11 -5.36
CA GLU A 23 1.79 -13.55 -4.00
C GLU A 23 1.63 -12.02 -3.97
N MET A 24 0.71 -11.49 -4.79
CA MET A 24 0.51 -10.06 -4.93
C MET A 24 -0.97 -9.67 -5.00
N TYR A 25 -1.23 -8.43 -4.57
CA TYR A 25 -2.50 -7.77 -4.81
C TYR A 25 -2.54 -7.22 -6.23
N CYS A 26 -3.69 -7.34 -6.88
CA CYS A 26 -3.96 -6.80 -8.20
C CYS A 26 -4.86 -5.56 -8.08
N GLY A 27 -4.64 -4.58 -8.95
CA GLY A 27 -5.56 -3.46 -9.09
C GLY A 27 -6.92 -3.93 -9.57
N ASP A 28 -8.00 -3.26 -9.17
CA ASP A 28 -9.36 -3.58 -9.65
C ASP A 28 -9.47 -3.49 -11.19
N ASP A 29 -8.67 -2.64 -11.81
CA ASP A 29 -8.55 -2.47 -13.26
C ASP A 29 -7.75 -3.58 -13.96
N GLU A 30 -7.00 -4.37 -13.20
CA GLU A 30 -6.19 -5.49 -13.71
C GLU A 30 -6.94 -6.84 -13.63
N VAL A 31 -8.16 -6.84 -13.06
CA VAL A 31 -8.95 -8.04 -12.80
C VAL A 31 -10.16 -8.12 -13.73
N TYR A 32 -10.35 -9.28 -14.34
CA TYR A 32 -11.52 -9.56 -15.19
C TYR A 32 -12.20 -10.86 -14.78
N LYS A 33 -13.49 -10.97 -15.09
CA LYS A 33 -14.29 -12.18 -14.86
C LYS A 33 -14.22 -13.11 -16.09
N GLY A 34 -13.78 -14.34 -15.89
CA GLY A 34 -13.73 -15.38 -16.92
C GLY A 34 -15.11 -15.97 -17.23
N GLU A 35 -15.18 -16.73 -18.33
CA GLU A 35 -16.41 -17.43 -18.77
C GLU A 35 -16.90 -18.48 -17.76
N ASP A 36 -15.98 -19.03 -16.96
CA ASP A 36 -16.25 -19.95 -15.86
C ASP A 36 -16.77 -19.24 -14.59
N GLY A 37 -16.88 -17.91 -14.63
CA GLY A 37 -17.34 -17.07 -13.53
C GLY A 37 -16.29 -16.74 -12.47
N GLN A 38 -15.05 -17.22 -12.62
CA GLN A 38 -13.94 -16.88 -11.72
C GLN A 38 -13.29 -15.55 -12.11
N HIS A 39 -12.53 -14.95 -11.18
CA HIS A 39 -11.79 -13.72 -11.43
C HIS A 39 -10.32 -14.04 -11.71
N TYR A 40 -9.74 -13.33 -12.67
CA TYR A 40 -8.37 -13.53 -13.13
C TYR A 40 -7.65 -12.19 -13.24
N ASN A 41 -6.34 -12.18 -12.99
CA ASN A 41 -5.49 -11.02 -13.30
C ASN A 41 -5.11 -10.98 -14.80
N ALA A 42 -4.43 -9.92 -15.23
CA ALA A 42 -3.95 -9.75 -16.61
C ALA A 42 -3.08 -10.92 -17.14
N GLN A 43 -2.45 -11.69 -16.25
CA GLN A 43 -1.63 -12.86 -16.58
C GLN A 43 -2.44 -14.17 -16.65
N LYS A 44 -3.78 -14.08 -16.51
CA LYS A 44 -4.72 -15.20 -16.46
C LYS A 44 -4.54 -16.11 -15.24
N ASN A 45 -3.99 -15.60 -14.15
CA ASN A 45 -3.93 -16.31 -12.88
C ASN A 45 -5.21 -16.05 -12.08
N PRO A 46 -5.80 -17.08 -11.44
CA PRO A 46 -6.96 -16.88 -10.58
C PRO A 46 -6.66 -15.93 -9.43
N VAL A 47 -7.60 -15.02 -9.16
CA VAL A 47 -7.53 -14.11 -8.01
C VAL A 47 -8.76 -14.27 -7.14
N GLN A 48 -8.59 -14.02 -5.85
CA GLN A 48 -9.67 -14.04 -4.87
C GLN A 48 -9.73 -12.69 -4.14
N TRP A 49 -10.94 -12.24 -3.81
CA TRP A 49 -11.10 -11.08 -2.94
C TRP A 49 -10.68 -11.48 -1.53
N MET A 50 -9.65 -10.81 -1.01
CA MET A 50 -9.19 -10.97 0.36
C MET A 50 -9.58 -9.74 1.14
N GLU A 51 -9.96 -9.93 2.41
CA GLU A 51 -10.21 -8.85 3.36
C GLU A 51 -9.59 -9.23 4.71
N GLU A 52 -8.65 -8.43 5.19
CA GLU A 52 -7.96 -8.65 6.45
C GLU A 52 -8.07 -7.42 7.36
N GLU A 53 -8.48 -7.64 8.62
CA GLU A 53 -8.46 -6.60 9.63
C GLU A 53 -7.01 -6.17 9.92
N SER A 54 -6.73 -4.87 9.87
CA SER A 54 -5.40 -4.33 10.11
C SER A 54 -5.47 -2.95 10.78
N TYR A 55 -4.41 -2.60 11.50
CA TYR A 55 -4.14 -1.22 11.84
C TYR A 55 -3.46 -0.52 10.67
N PHE A 56 -3.84 0.72 10.43
CA PHE A 56 -3.34 1.55 9.35
C PHE A 56 -2.66 2.78 9.90
N PHE A 57 -1.51 3.11 9.32
CA PHE A 57 -0.88 4.41 9.45
C PHE A 57 -1.40 5.35 8.36
N ARG A 58 -1.78 6.57 8.77
CA ARG A 58 -2.31 7.64 7.89
C ARG A 58 -1.24 8.25 6.98
N LEU A 59 -0.55 7.43 6.19
CA LEU A 59 0.53 7.86 5.30
C LEU A 59 0.05 8.90 4.28
N SER A 60 -1.22 8.83 3.84
CA SER A 60 -1.81 9.82 2.93
C SER A 60 -1.71 11.26 3.48
N ALA A 61 -1.83 11.45 4.80
CA ALA A 61 -1.74 12.75 5.46
C ALA A 61 -0.31 13.34 5.51
N TYR A 62 0.68 12.61 5.00
CA TYR A 62 2.09 12.99 4.98
C TYR A 62 2.60 13.38 3.59
N GLN A 63 1.82 13.22 2.53
CA GLN A 63 2.25 13.48 1.15
C GLN A 63 2.87 14.88 0.98
N ASP A 64 2.13 15.94 1.30
CA ASP A 64 2.63 17.32 1.13
C ASP A 64 3.81 17.62 2.04
N LYS A 65 3.82 17.06 3.25
CA LYS A 65 4.92 17.23 4.21
C LYS A 65 6.20 16.59 3.69
N LEU A 66 6.12 15.40 3.10
CA LEU A 66 7.24 14.70 2.51
C LEU A 66 7.77 15.45 1.28
N LEU A 67 6.89 15.90 0.38
CA LEU A 67 7.30 16.68 -0.78
C LEU A 67 8.00 17.98 -0.40
N ALA A 68 7.45 18.74 0.56
CA ALA A 68 8.10 19.95 1.08
C ALA A 68 9.45 19.65 1.74
N TYR A 69 9.56 18.53 2.45
CA TYR A 69 10.81 18.10 3.08
C TYR A 69 11.87 17.75 2.03
N TYR A 70 11.50 16.99 0.99
CA TYR A 70 12.43 16.64 -0.09
C TYR A 70 12.87 17.84 -0.92
N ASP A 71 12.02 18.85 -1.07
CA ASP A 71 12.37 20.10 -1.76
C ASP A 71 13.39 20.92 -0.94
N SER A 72 13.18 21.04 0.37
CA SER A 72 14.06 21.77 1.28
C SER A 72 15.36 21.04 1.65
N HIS A 73 15.42 19.71 1.49
CA HIS A 73 16.58 18.87 1.84
C HIS A 73 17.01 18.02 0.63
N PRO A 74 17.67 18.63 -0.37
CA PRO A 74 18.01 17.96 -1.62
C PRO A 74 18.97 16.76 -1.46
N GLU A 75 19.71 16.71 -0.35
CA GLU A 75 20.65 15.66 0.04
C GLU A 75 20.00 14.46 0.74
N PHE A 76 18.72 14.57 1.12
CA PHE A 76 18.04 13.53 1.92
C PHE A 76 17.93 12.19 1.20
N ILE A 77 17.79 12.21 -0.13
CA ILE A 77 17.69 11.02 -0.97
C ILE A 77 18.77 11.11 -2.04
N LEU A 78 19.68 10.14 -2.03
CA LEU A 78 20.77 10.03 -2.99
C LEU A 78 20.87 8.57 -3.50
N PRO A 79 21.34 8.37 -4.73
CA PRO A 79 21.69 9.39 -5.73
C PRO A 79 20.45 10.08 -6.34
N LEU A 80 20.67 11.11 -7.17
CA LEU A 80 19.59 11.97 -7.70
C LEU A 80 18.51 11.19 -8.45
N GLU A 81 18.86 10.09 -9.12
CA GLU A 81 17.90 9.25 -9.83
C GLU A 81 16.89 8.61 -8.86
N ARG A 82 17.36 8.14 -7.69
CA ARG A 82 16.47 7.59 -6.66
C ARG A 82 15.56 8.66 -6.08
N ARG A 83 16.08 9.88 -5.89
CA ARG A 83 15.24 11.02 -5.46
C ARG A 83 14.11 11.28 -6.45
N ASN A 84 14.41 11.30 -7.74
CA ASN A 84 13.41 11.55 -8.77
C ASN A 84 12.32 10.47 -8.78
N GLU A 85 12.70 9.19 -8.60
CA GLU A 85 11.74 8.08 -8.45
C GLU A 85 10.84 8.26 -7.24
N ILE A 86 11.42 8.50 -6.05
CA ILE A 86 10.64 8.67 -4.81
C ILE A 86 9.72 9.89 -4.89
N VAL A 87 10.22 11.02 -5.38
CA VAL A 87 9.40 12.24 -5.54
C VAL A 87 8.25 11.99 -6.51
N SER A 88 8.50 11.27 -7.61
CA SER A 88 7.45 10.93 -8.58
C SER A 88 6.40 9.99 -7.99
N PHE A 89 6.84 8.97 -7.24
CA PHE A 89 5.94 8.07 -6.52
C PHE A 89 5.07 8.82 -5.51
N VAL A 90 5.66 9.66 -4.66
CA VAL A 90 4.89 10.43 -3.67
C VAL A 90 3.91 11.41 -4.34
N LYS A 91 4.31 12.02 -5.48
CA LYS A 91 3.42 12.86 -6.28
C LYS A 91 2.24 12.12 -6.91
N SER A 92 2.36 10.81 -7.14
CA SER A 92 1.26 10.00 -7.69
C SER A 92 0.13 9.72 -6.69
N GLY A 93 0.30 10.08 -5.43
CA GLY A 93 -0.69 9.90 -4.37
C GLY A 93 -0.29 8.78 -3.40
N LEU A 94 -0.27 9.09 -2.10
CA LEU A 94 -0.02 8.09 -1.06
C LEU A 94 -1.32 7.51 -0.51
N LYS A 95 -1.39 6.18 -0.44
CA LYS A 95 -2.44 5.45 0.28
C LYS A 95 -2.02 5.20 1.73
N ASP A 96 -2.99 5.02 2.61
CA ASP A 96 -2.73 4.64 4.00
C ASP A 96 -2.12 3.23 4.08
N LEU A 97 -1.15 3.07 4.98
CA LEU A 97 -0.28 1.89 5.02
C LEU A 97 -0.76 0.94 6.11
N SER A 98 -1.03 -0.31 5.74
CA SER A 98 -1.28 -1.39 6.71
C SER A 98 0.00 -1.69 7.52
N ILE A 99 -0.11 -1.65 8.86
CA ILE A 99 1.00 -1.82 9.81
C ILE A 99 0.80 -2.99 10.79
N SER A 100 -0.23 -3.82 10.61
CA SER A 100 -0.43 -5.03 11.42
C SER A 100 -0.96 -6.22 10.62
N ARG A 101 -0.83 -7.42 11.20
CA ARG A 101 -1.38 -8.68 10.70
C ARG A 101 -2.04 -9.44 11.85
N LYS A 102 -3.00 -10.33 11.54
CA LYS A 102 -3.72 -11.15 12.52
C LYS A 102 -3.45 -12.65 12.38
N THR A 103 -2.71 -13.06 11.35
CA THR A 103 -2.62 -14.45 10.89
C THR A 103 -1.60 -15.31 11.64
N PHE A 104 -0.81 -14.75 12.56
CA PHE A 104 0.19 -15.48 13.33
C PHE A 104 0.48 -14.82 14.69
N ASP A 105 0.93 -15.62 15.65
CA ASP A 105 1.17 -15.18 17.04
C ASP A 105 2.61 -14.72 17.32
N TRP A 106 3.53 -14.94 16.37
CA TRP A 106 4.93 -14.50 16.50
C TRP A 106 5.09 -13.06 16.03
N GLY A 107 5.25 -12.13 16.97
CA GLY A 107 5.41 -10.71 16.72
C GLY A 107 5.91 -9.94 17.94
N ILE A 108 5.96 -8.61 17.81
CA ILE A 108 6.23 -7.68 18.91
C ILE A 108 4.99 -7.54 19.80
#